data_AF-A0AAD7YG42-F1
#
_entry.id   AF-A0AAD7YG42-F1
#
_cell.length_a   1.000
_cell.length_b   1.000
_cell.length_c   1.000
_cell.angle_alpha   90.00
_cell.angle_beta   90.00
_cell.angle_gamma   90.00
#
_symmetry.space_group_name_H-M   'P 1'
#
loop_
_entity.id
_entity.type
_entity.pdbx_description
1 polymer ?
#
loop_
_entity_poly.entity_id
_entity_poly.type
_entity_poly.pdbx_seq_one_letter_code
_entity_poly.pdbx_strand_id
1 'polypeptide(L)'
;MSQTISIFGSFRLTFREMTKLLEWVSVLSAFFAVWYSLIGGYVKHPLIEKNITLVLVSPIIFVLLFGLYAVTVILYRVFTFNNCEEAAKELQEEIKEARRDLQEKGLRW
;
A
#
# COMPACT_ATOMS: atom_id res chain seq x y z
N MET A 1 9.80 31.68 -23.04
CA MET A 1 9.50 30.39 -23.73
C MET A 1 10.62 29.36 -23.65
N SER A 2 11.90 29.75 -23.50
CA SER A 2 13.04 28.80 -23.41
C SER A 2 13.20 28.13 -22.03
N GLN A 3 12.91 28.84 -20.93
CA GLN A 3 13.06 28.30 -19.56
C GLN A 3 12.01 27.23 -19.16
N THR A 4 10.83 27.23 -19.78
CA THR A 4 9.78 26.24 -19.49
C THR A 4 10.12 24.86 -20.05
N ILE A 5 10.94 24.79 -21.10
CA ILE A 5 11.34 23.54 -21.75
C ILE A 5 12.46 22.84 -20.96
N SER A 6 13.37 23.59 -20.33
CA SER A 6 14.45 22.99 -19.52
C SER A 6 13.94 22.42 -18.20
N ILE A 7 12.96 23.06 -17.55
CA ILE A 7 12.30 22.53 -16.35
C ILE A 7 11.55 21.24 -16.69
N PHE A 8 10.84 21.21 -17.82
CA PHE A 8 10.11 20.02 -18.28
C PHE A 8 11.06 18.88 -18.68
N GLY A 9 12.22 19.19 -19.28
CA GLY A 9 13.27 18.23 -19.62
C GLY A 9 13.99 17.66 -18.40
N SER A 10 14.27 18.50 -17.40
CA SER A 10 14.87 18.07 -16.13
C SER A 10 13.90 17.21 -15.32
N PHE A 11 12.62 17.56 -15.27
CA PHE A 11 11.57 16.75 -14.65
C PHE A 11 11.43 15.37 -15.28
N ARG A 12 11.57 15.28 -16.62
CA ARG A 12 11.47 14.03 -17.38
C ARG A 12 12.65 13.08 -17.20
N LEU A 13 13.83 13.60 -16.88
CA LEU A 13 15.03 12.80 -16.61
C LEU A 13 15.04 12.26 -15.17
N THR A 14 14.53 13.00 -14.19
CA THR A 14 14.41 12.54 -12.79
C THR A 14 13.33 11.47 -12.60
N PHE A 15 12.29 11.46 -13.43
CA PHE A 15 11.17 10.49 -13.36
C PHE A 15 11.50 9.07 -13.84
N ARG A 16 12.62 8.91 -14.57
CA ARG A 16 12.95 7.67 -15.26
C ARG A 16 13.68 6.66 -14.37
N GLU A 17 14.42 7.14 -13.38
CA GLU A 17 15.19 6.30 -12.47
C GLU A 17 14.34 6.02 -11.23
N MET A 18 13.61 4.90 -11.29
CA MET A 18 12.64 4.39 -10.31
C MET A 18 11.34 5.19 -10.20
N THR A 19 10.19 4.52 -10.36
CA THR A 19 9.03 4.69 -9.46
C THR A 19 7.84 3.86 -9.96
N LYS A 20 7.77 2.58 -9.58
CA LYS A 20 6.50 1.83 -9.65
C LYS A 20 5.34 2.62 -9.02
N LEU A 21 5.64 3.41 -7.99
CA LEU A 21 4.74 4.37 -7.36
C LEU A 21 4.11 5.34 -8.37
N LEU A 22 4.88 5.85 -9.32
CA LEU A 22 4.41 6.81 -10.27
C LEU A 22 3.49 6.19 -11.33
N GLU A 23 3.81 4.97 -11.75
CA GLU A 23 2.94 4.17 -12.61
C GLU A 23 1.56 4.04 -11.94
N TRP A 24 1.52 3.67 -10.66
CA TRP A 24 0.29 3.61 -9.88
C TRP A 24 -0.40 4.96 -9.68
N VAL A 25 0.34 6.05 -9.42
CA VAL A 25 -0.20 7.40 -9.30
C VAL A 25 -0.84 7.85 -10.63
N SER A 26 -0.26 7.48 -11.77
CA SER A 26 -0.81 7.82 -13.09
C SER A 26 -2.14 7.12 -13.34
N VAL A 27 -2.25 5.83 -13.00
CA VAL A 27 -3.48 5.03 -13.11
C VAL A 27 -4.56 5.56 -12.16
N LEU A 28 -4.19 5.83 -10.91
CA LEU A 28 -5.09 6.39 -9.91
C LEU A 28 -5.63 7.76 -10.34
N SER A 29 -4.77 8.62 -10.88
CA SER A 29 -5.13 9.93 -11.40
C SER A 29 -6.13 9.83 -12.56
N ALA A 30 -5.89 8.92 -13.51
CA ALA A 30 -6.82 8.69 -14.62
C ALA A 30 -8.20 8.23 -14.12
N PHE A 31 -8.23 7.33 -13.13
CA PHE A 31 -9.48 6.87 -12.52
C PHE A 31 -10.25 8.01 -11.84
N PHE A 32 -9.57 8.85 -11.05
CA PHE A 32 -10.19 10.02 -10.42
C PHE A 32 -10.64 11.07 -11.44
N ALA A 33 -9.92 11.24 -12.55
CA ALA A 33 -10.33 12.14 -13.63
C ALA A 33 -11.63 11.66 -14.29
N VAL A 34 -11.79 10.35 -14.51
CA VAL A 34 -13.05 9.77 -14.99
C VAL A 34 -14.17 10.02 -13.97
N TRP A 35 -13.94 9.74 -12.69
CA TRP A 35 -14.93 9.98 -11.65
C TRP A 35 -15.35 11.46 -11.56
N TYR A 36 -14.40 12.39 -11.63
CA TYR A 36 -14.67 13.83 -11.63
C TYR A 36 -15.49 14.26 -12.84
N SER A 37 -15.23 13.67 -14.01
CA SER A 37 -16.02 13.87 -15.23
C SER A 37 -17.48 13.42 -15.07
N LEU A 38 -17.71 12.30 -14.35
CA LEU A 38 -19.07 11.85 -14.03
C LEU A 38 -19.82 12.83 -13.10
N ILE A 39 -19.13 13.46 -12.14
CA ILE A 39 -19.73 14.49 -11.27
C ILE A 39 -20.07 15.74 -12.06
N GLY A 40 -19.24 16.10 -13.05
CA GLY A 40 -19.44 17.28 -13.90
C GLY A 40 -20.72 17.26 -14.77
N GLY A 41 -21.52 16.19 -14.71
CA GLY A 41 -22.82 16.13 -15.38
C GLY A 41 -22.75 15.91 -16.89
N TYR A 42 -21.59 15.48 -17.41
CA TYR A 42 -21.39 15.19 -18.84
C TYR A 42 -22.20 13.98 -19.31
N VAL A 43 -22.66 13.11 -18.40
CA VAL A 43 -23.47 11.92 -18.71
C VAL A 43 -24.85 12.07 -18.06
N LYS A 44 -25.81 12.60 -18.83
CA LYS A 44 -27.21 12.71 -18.42
C LYS A 44 -27.91 11.36 -18.61
N HIS A 45 -27.86 10.51 -17.58
CA HIS A 45 -28.63 9.27 -17.53
C HIS A 45 -29.66 9.39 -16.39
N PRO A 46 -30.95 9.07 -16.60
CA PRO A 46 -32.01 9.23 -15.60
C PRO A 46 -31.78 8.43 -14.30
N LEU A 47 -30.97 7.37 -14.34
CA LEU A 47 -30.57 6.59 -13.16
C LEU A 47 -29.47 7.27 -12.32
N ILE A 48 -28.61 8.06 -12.97
CA ILE A 48 -27.51 8.79 -12.31
C ILE A 48 -28.04 10.06 -11.67
N GLU A 49 -28.94 10.79 -12.34
CA GLU A 49 -29.56 11.99 -11.77
C GLU A 49 -30.36 11.69 -10.49
N LYS A 50 -31.07 10.56 -10.46
CA LYS A 50 -31.81 10.12 -9.26
C LYS A 50 -30.89 9.71 -8.10
N ASN A 51 -29.69 9.23 -8.39
CA ASN A 51 -28.75 8.69 -7.41
C ASN A 51 -27.40 9.45 -7.38
N ILE A 52 -27.40 10.73 -7.75
CA ILE A 52 -26.18 11.53 -7.85
C ILE A 52 -25.42 11.59 -6.51
N THR A 53 -26.16 11.54 -5.39
CA THR A 53 -25.63 11.49 -4.03
C THR A 53 -24.79 10.23 -3.78
N LEU A 54 -25.16 9.08 -4.35
CA LEU A 54 -24.37 7.85 -4.26
C LEU A 54 -23.07 7.94 -5.07
N VAL A 55 -23.12 8.59 -6.24
CA VAL A 55 -21.92 8.83 -7.07
C VAL A 55 -20.95 9.80 -6.40
N LEU A 56 -21.47 10.81 -5.69
CA LEU A 56 -20.66 11.75 -4.94
C LEU A 56 -19.94 11.08 -3.74
N VAL A 57 -20.62 10.14 -3.08
CA VAL A 57 -20.11 9.43 -1.88
C VAL A 57 -19.35 8.16 -2.25
N SER A 58 -19.34 7.75 -3.53
CA SER A 58 -18.67 6.53 -3.99
C SER A 58 -17.19 6.41 -3.61
N PRO A 59 -16.32 7.45 -3.72
CA PRO A 59 -14.92 7.31 -3.31
C PRO A 59 -14.78 7.12 -1.79
N ILE A 60 -15.67 7.71 -0.99
CA ILE A 60 -15.66 7.56 0.46
C ILE A 60 -16.01 6.12 0.83
N ILE A 61 -17.05 5.55 0.21
CA ILE A 61 -17.44 4.14 0.42
C ILE A 61 -16.29 3.21 0.00
N PHE A 62 -15.64 3.48 -1.14
CA PHE A 62 -14.52 2.68 -1.61
C PHE A 62 -13.34 2.69 -0.61
N VAL A 63 -12.95 3.86 -0.10
CA VAL A 63 -11.87 3.98 0.90
C VAL A 63 -12.25 3.28 2.21
N LEU A 64 -13.50 3.39 2.66
CA LEU A 64 -13.97 2.70 3.86
C LEU A 64 -13.91 1.18 3.72
N LEU A 65 -14.39 0.64 2.60
CA LEU A 65 -14.32 -0.81 2.32
C LEU A 65 -12.88 -1.29 2.21
N PHE A 66 -12.03 -0.54 1.51
CA PHE A 66 -10.60 -0.84 1.40
C PHE A 66 -9.91 -0.81 2.77
N GLY A 67 -10.21 0.18 3.60
CA GLY A 67 -9.69 0.30 4.96
C GLY A 67 -10.12 -0.87 5.84
N LEU A 68 -11.40 -1.24 5.82
CA LEU A 68 -11.92 -2.38 6.59
C LEU A 68 -11.26 -3.70 6.15
N TYR A 69 -11.09 -3.90 4.84
CA TYR A 69 -10.38 -5.05 4.31
C TYR A 69 -8.92 -5.07 4.76
N ALA A 70 -8.20 -3.95 4.66
CA ALA A 70 -6.82 -3.83 5.08
C ALA A 70 -6.65 -4.15 6.58
N VAL A 71 -7.50 -3.59 7.44
CA VAL A 71 -7.50 -3.88 8.88
C VAL A 71 -7.75 -5.37 9.13
N THR A 72 -8.73 -5.96 8.46
CA THR A 72 -9.03 -7.40 8.60
C THR A 72 -7.85 -8.28 8.20
N VAL A 73 -7.18 -7.96 7.09
CA VAL A 73 -5.99 -8.70 6.61
C VAL A 73 -4.82 -8.55 7.58
N ILE A 74 -4.56 -7.34 8.07
CA ILE A 74 -3.49 -7.10 9.06
C ILE A 74 -3.80 -7.90 10.32
N LEU A 75 -5.03 -7.81 10.83
CA LEU A 75 -5.46 -8.50 12.04
C LEU A 75 -5.32 -10.02 11.89
N TYR A 76 -5.77 -10.59 10.76
CA TYR A 76 -5.63 -12.00 10.45
C TYR A 76 -4.16 -12.45 10.42
N ARG A 77 -3.29 -11.66 9.77
CA ARG A 77 -1.85 -11.97 9.69
C ARG A 77 -1.15 -11.85 11.04
N VAL A 78 -1.49 -10.84 11.84
CA VAL A 78 -0.94 -10.64 13.19
C VAL A 78 -1.37 -11.78 14.11
N PHE A 79 -2.65 -12.17 14.09
CA PHE A 79 -3.11 -13.32 14.88
C PHE A 79 -2.44 -14.63 14.43
N THR A 80 -2.22 -14.82 13.13
CA THR A 80 -1.54 -16.02 12.61
C THR A 80 -0.06 -16.07 13.02
N PHE A 81 0.62 -14.93 13.14
CA PHE A 81 2.05 -14.87 13.51
C PHE A 81 2.30 -15.14 15.01
N ASN A 82 1.34 -14.88 15.89
CA ASN A 82 1.48 -15.15 17.34
C ASN A 82 1.60 -16.65 17.67
N ASN A 83 1.14 -17.54 16.78
CA ASN A 83 1.19 -18.99 17.01
C ASN A 83 2.59 -19.62 16.82
N CYS A 84 3.64 -18.81 16.68
CA CYS A 84 5.02 -19.28 16.54
C CYS A 84 5.71 -19.59 17.88
N GLU A 85 4.94 -19.91 18.91
CA GLU A 85 5.46 -20.19 20.26
C GLU A 85 6.37 -21.44 20.28
N GLU A 86 6.03 -22.43 19.44
CA GLU A 86 6.79 -23.67 19.27
C GLU A 86 8.12 -23.44 18.54
N ALA A 87 8.12 -22.74 17.40
CA ALA A 87 9.34 -22.40 16.66
C ALA A 87 10.24 -21.42 17.44
N ALA A 88 9.66 -20.51 18.23
CA ALA A 88 10.43 -19.68 19.16
C ALA A 88 11.10 -20.51 20.25
N LYS A 89 10.45 -21.58 20.75
CA LYS A 89 11.02 -22.50 21.74
C LYS A 89 12.19 -23.30 21.18
N GLU A 90 12.02 -23.90 20.00
CA GLU A 90 13.10 -24.64 19.32
C GLU A 90 14.33 -23.76 19.11
N LEU A 91 14.14 -22.53 18.59
CA LEU A 91 15.23 -21.57 18.41
C LEU A 91 15.91 -21.19 19.74
N GLN A 92 15.16 -21.06 20.84
CA GLN A 92 15.74 -20.78 22.16
C GLN A 92 16.57 -21.96 22.69
N GLU A 93 16.19 -23.19 22.38
CA GLU A 93 16.97 -24.39 22.72
C GLU A 93 18.27 -24.44 21.92
N GLU A 94 18.23 -24.18 20.62
CA GLU A 94 19.44 -24.09 19.78
C GLU A 94 20.41 -23.01 20.28
N ILE A 95 19.90 -21.84 20.70
CA ILE A 95 20.73 -20.78 21.29
C ILE A 95 21.38 -21.25 22.59
N LYS A 96 20.64 -21.94 23.47
CA LYS A 96 21.20 -22.49 24.71
C LYS A 96 22.31 -23.49 24.43
N GLU A 97 22.11 -24.35 23.45
CA GLU A 97 23.07 -25.39 23.10
C GLU A 97 24.34 -24.80 22.48
N ALA A 98 24.19 -23.85 21.56
CA ALA A 98 25.30 -23.10 20.99
C ALA A 98 26.10 -22.34 22.07
N ARG A 99 25.43 -21.76 23.08
CA ARG A 99 26.11 -21.11 24.21
C ARG A 99 26.87 -22.12 25.07
N ARG A 100 26.34 -23.32 25.32
CA ARG A 100 27.05 -24.37 26.05
C ARG A 100 28.31 -24.82 25.30
N ASP A 101 28.18 -25.08 24.00
CA ASP A 101 29.28 -25.55 23.14
C ASP A 101 30.41 -24.53 23.07
N LEU A 102 30.07 -23.25 22.97
CA LEU A 102 31.06 -22.20 22.99
C LEU A 102 31.73 -22.03 24.38
N GLN A 103 31.03 -22.34 25.49
CA GLN A 103 31.59 -22.27 26.86
C GLN A 103 32.58 -23.40 27.10
N GLU A 104 32.27 -24.60 26.59
CA GLU A 104 33.18 -25.74 26.56
C GLU A 104 34.45 -25.42 25.76
N LYS A 105 34.33 -24.62 24.70
CA LYS A 105 35.46 -24.10 23.91
C LYS A 105 36.24 -22.98 24.59
N GLY A 106 35.89 -22.59 25.82
CA GLY A 106 36.60 -21.58 26.63
C GLY A 106 36.39 -20.13 26.16
N LEU A 107 35.47 -19.90 25.23
CA LEU A 107 35.08 -18.57 24.78
C LEU A 107 34.01 -18.02 25.74
N ARG A 108 34.09 -16.73 26.09
CA ARG A 108 33.07 -16.04 26.92
C ARG A 108 32.45 -14.89 26.11
N TRP A 109 31.12 -14.84 26.04
CA TRP A 109 30.29 -13.73 25.54
C TRP A 109 29.28 -13.31 26.60
#